data_AF-A0A350XES9-F1
#
_entry.id   AF-A0A350XES9-F1
#
_cell.length_a   1.000
_cell.length_b   1.000
_cell.length_c   1.000
_cell.angle_alpha   90.00
_cell.angle_beta   90.00
_cell.angle_gamma   90.00
#
_symmetry.space_group_name_H-M   'P 1'
#
loop_
_entity.id
_entity.type
_entity.pdbx_description
1 polymer ?
#
loop_
_entity_poly.entity_id
_entity_poly.type
_entity_poly.pdbx_seq_one_letter_code
_entity_poly.pdbx_strand_id
1 'polypeptide(L)'
;MNDPFEDAPESRVSDPTSTPPVSDPQVRPTNALVLVETAFLASTASLIWLVNYYFPLGPVLRIFFPVPIALVYLRWGYRAAWMSALVSGLLLSVLMGPPRSIQYFMPFGLLGVLLGACWRRRTNWAVSIALGSLLGTIGFFFRFWLVSILLGEDLWVYLITQVTQLAEWIFLKLGLLATPSVLLIQAIALAIVLLNNIIYLFVVHIAAWFLLDRLGNPIPRPPTWVQVMLDYEGE
;
A
#
# COMPACT_ATOMS: atom_id res chain seq x y z
N MET A 1 -78.08 -44.00 -34.40
CA MET A 1 -76.74 -44.00 -35.00
C MET A 1 -76.54 -42.57 -35.48
N ASN A 2 -75.85 -41.76 -34.67
CA ASN A 2 -75.91 -40.30 -34.70
C ASN A 2 -74.90 -39.66 -35.69
N ASP A 3 -75.19 -38.39 -35.95
CA ASP A 3 -74.61 -37.39 -36.87
C ASP A 3 -73.09 -37.36 -37.13
N PRO A 4 -72.66 -36.81 -38.28
CA PRO A 4 -71.25 -36.60 -38.63
C PRO A 4 -70.87 -35.11 -38.67
N PHE A 5 -70.32 -34.49 -37.62
CA PHE A 5 -69.50 -33.26 -37.66
C PHE A 5 -68.85 -33.03 -36.27
N GLU A 6 -67.72 -32.33 -36.24
CA GLU A 6 -66.87 -31.93 -35.06
C GLU A 6 -65.85 -32.97 -34.55
N ASP A 7 -64.57 -32.82 -34.93
CA ASP A 7 -63.63 -31.97 -34.19
C ASP A 7 -62.24 -32.00 -34.85
N ALA A 8 -61.77 -30.82 -35.28
CA ALA A 8 -60.39 -30.61 -35.72
C ALA A 8 -59.48 -30.47 -34.49
N PRO A 9 -58.22 -30.93 -34.51
CA PRO A 9 -57.34 -30.75 -33.37
C PRO A 9 -56.92 -29.27 -33.25
N GLU A 10 -57.30 -28.64 -32.14
CA GLU A 10 -56.88 -27.32 -31.71
C GLU A 10 -55.35 -27.13 -31.84
N SER A 11 -54.98 -26.07 -32.56
CA SER A 11 -53.63 -25.54 -32.62
C SER A 11 -53.16 -25.19 -31.21
N ARG A 12 -52.11 -25.86 -30.73
CA ARG A 12 -51.39 -25.46 -29.51
C ARG A 12 -50.91 -24.02 -29.67
N VAL A 13 -51.58 -23.11 -28.96
CA VAL A 13 -51.14 -21.73 -28.76
C VAL A 13 -49.77 -21.80 -28.08
N SER A 14 -48.71 -21.51 -28.84
CA SER A 14 -47.39 -21.28 -28.29
C SER A 14 -47.43 -19.99 -27.48
N ASP A 15 -47.36 -20.12 -26.17
CA ASP A 15 -47.27 -19.02 -25.21
C ASP A 15 -46.05 -18.14 -25.58
N PRO A 16 -46.21 -16.87 -25.99
CA PRO A 16 -45.08 -16.06 -26.45
C PRO A 16 -44.31 -15.40 -25.30
N THR A 17 -44.58 -15.77 -24.04
CA THR A 17 -44.01 -15.11 -22.86
C THR A 17 -43.04 -16.02 -22.11
N SER A 18 -42.04 -16.55 -22.80
CA SER A 18 -40.80 -16.96 -22.14
C SER A 18 -39.74 -15.91 -22.44
N THR A 19 -39.74 -14.83 -21.66
CA THR A 19 -38.57 -13.97 -21.56
C THR A 19 -37.42 -14.85 -21.09
N PRO A 20 -36.31 -14.96 -21.86
CA PRO A 20 -35.14 -15.65 -21.34
C PRO A 20 -34.68 -14.92 -20.08
N PRO A 21 -34.15 -15.61 -19.06
CA PRO A 21 -33.55 -14.94 -17.93
C PRO A 21 -32.44 -14.05 -18.48
N VAL A 22 -32.60 -12.73 -18.33
CA VAL A 22 -31.60 -11.73 -18.67
C VAL A 22 -30.37 -12.11 -17.86
N SER A 23 -29.43 -12.75 -18.54
CA SER A 23 -28.10 -13.02 -18.02
C SER A 23 -27.50 -11.65 -17.81
N ASP A 24 -27.36 -11.26 -16.55
CA ASP A 24 -26.78 -10.00 -16.13
C ASP A 24 -25.52 -9.76 -16.96
N PRO A 25 -25.48 -8.76 -17.86
CA PRO A 25 -24.29 -8.56 -18.66
C PRO A 25 -23.23 -8.11 -17.66
N GLN A 26 -22.28 -9.00 -17.35
CA GLN A 26 -21.04 -8.63 -16.67
C GLN A 26 -20.38 -7.55 -17.53
N VAL A 27 -20.68 -6.28 -17.21
CA VAL A 27 -20.16 -5.12 -17.89
C VAL A 27 -18.66 -5.16 -17.65
N ARG A 28 -17.91 -5.60 -18.66
CA ARG A 28 -16.45 -5.52 -18.63
C ARG A 28 -16.11 -4.07 -18.31
N PRO A 29 -15.29 -3.79 -17.29
CA PRO A 29 -14.99 -2.42 -16.90
C PRO A 29 -14.46 -1.68 -18.12
N THR A 30 -15.15 -0.62 -18.51
CA THR A 30 -14.78 0.18 -19.67
C THR A 30 -13.38 0.74 -19.43
N ASN A 31 -12.53 0.78 -20.46
CA ASN A 31 -11.19 1.36 -20.37
C ASN A 31 -11.19 2.77 -19.74
N ALA A 32 -12.28 3.52 -19.94
CA ALA A 32 -12.51 4.82 -19.31
C ALA A 32 -12.58 4.75 -17.78
N LEU A 33 -13.25 3.75 -17.20
CA LEU A 33 -13.40 3.61 -15.75
C LEU A 33 -12.05 3.26 -15.09
N VAL A 34 -11.28 2.37 -15.72
CA VAL A 34 -9.91 2.06 -15.30
C VAL A 34 -9.04 3.32 -15.28
N LEU A 35 -9.12 4.12 -16.35
CA LEU A 35 -8.36 5.37 -16.47
C LEU A 35 -8.75 6.39 -15.39
N VAL A 36 -10.06 6.57 -15.14
CA VAL A 36 -10.55 7.53 -14.15
C VAL A 36 -10.14 7.12 -12.73
N GLU A 37 -10.33 5.86 -12.34
CA GLU A 37 -9.96 5.41 -11.00
C GLU A 37 -8.43 5.44 -10.77
N THR A 38 -7.65 5.06 -11.78
CA THR A 38 -6.18 5.12 -11.69
C THR A 38 -5.68 6.54 -11.56
N ALA A 39 -6.23 7.49 -12.33
CA ALA A 39 -5.91 8.90 -12.23
C ALA A 39 -6.33 9.50 -10.88
N PHE A 40 -7.53 9.15 -10.39
CA PHE A 40 -8.04 9.61 -9.09
C PHE A 40 -7.16 9.13 -7.93
N LEU A 41 -6.77 7.85 -7.93
CA LEU A 41 -5.91 7.28 -6.89
C LEU A 41 -4.45 7.77 -7.00
N ALA A 42 -3.94 8.00 -8.22
CA ALA A 42 -2.63 8.64 -8.42
C ALA A 42 -2.61 10.09 -7.88
N SER A 43 -3.66 10.86 -8.18
CA SER A 43 -3.84 12.22 -7.66
C SER A 43 -3.97 12.20 -6.13
N THR A 44 -4.74 11.27 -5.57
CA THR A 44 -4.89 11.09 -4.13
C THR A 44 -3.54 10.80 -3.46
N ALA A 45 -2.74 9.88 -4.02
CA ALA A 45 -1.41 9.55 -3.49
C ALA A 45 -0.47 10.77 -3.47
N SER A 46 -0.51 11.55 -4.56
CA SER A 46 0.25 12.80 -4.70
C SER A 46 -0.22 13.87 -3.73
N LEU A 47 -1.54 14.03 -3.57
CA LEU A 47 -2.14 15.00 -2.68
C LEU A 47 -1.80 14.71 -1.22
N ILE A 48 -1.85 13.45 -0.79
CA ILE A 48 -1.49 13.06 0.58
C ILE A 48 -0.02 13.43 0.86
N TRP A 49 0.89 13.19 -0.09
CA TRP A 49 2.28 13.61 0.03
C TRP A 49 2.43 15.14 0.06
N LEU A 50 1.73 15.83 -0.83
CA LEU A 50 1.69 17.30 -0.91
C LEU A 50 1.28 17.92 0.42
N VAL A 51 0.17 17.46 0.97
CA VAL A 51 -0.35 17.93 2.26
C VAL A 51 0.65 17.62 3.36
N ASN A 52 1.17 16.39 3.46
CA ASN A 52 2.16 16.06 4.50
C ASN A 52 3.43 16.91 4.41
N TYR A 53 3.84 17.31 3.20
CA TYR A 53 5.02 18.15 3.01
C TYR A 53 4.82 19.57 3.58
N TYR A 54 3.68 20.20 3.28
CA TYR A 54 3.40 21.58 3.72
C TYR A 54 2.80 21.65 5.13
N PHE A 55 2.02 20.65 5.51
CA PHE A 55 1.36 20.51 6.80
C PHE A 55 1.72 19.15 7.40
N PRO A 56 2.87 19.04 8.10
CA PRO A 56 3.32 17.80 8.69
C PRO A 56 2.43 17.42 9.89
N LEU A 57 1.33 16.72 9.62
CA LEU A 57 0.38 16.19 10.61
C LEU A 57 0.92 14.96 11.36
N GLY A 58 2.23 14.96 11.66
CA GLY A 58 2.92 13.86 12.31
C GLY A 58 2.94 12.56 11.48
N PRO A 59 2.96 11.38 12.11
CA PRO A 59 3.10 10.10 11.43
C PRO A 59 1.80 9.63 10.75
N VAL A 60 0.64 10.24 11.07
CA VAL A 60 -0.68 9.74 10.66
C VAL A 60 -0.83 9.69 9.13
N LEU A 61 -0.51 10.78 8.42
CA LEU A 61 -0.64 10.84 6.96
C LEU A 61 0.31 9.87 6.25
N ARG A 62 1.48 9.61 6.83
CA ARG A 62 2.52 8.76 6.23
C ARG A 62 2.07 7.31 6.05
N ILE A 63 1.14 6.86 6.90
CA ILE A 63 0.57 5.51 6.86
C ILE A 63 -0.17 5.30 5.54
N PHE A 64 -0.77 6.35 4.97
CA PHE A 64 -1.57 6.25 3.75
C PHE A 64 -0.75 6.40 2.46
N PHE A 65 0.55 6.71 2.52
CA PHE A 65 1.35 6.94 1.31
C PHE A 65 1.34 5.79 0.28
N PRO A 66 1.54 4.51 0.68
CA PRO A 66 1.51 3.41 -0.28
C PRO A 66 0.09 2.94 -0.61
N VAL A 67 -0.93 3.34 0.17
CA VAL A 67 -2.27 2.72 0.15
C VAL A 67 -3.04 3.00 -1.16
N PRO A 68 -3.11 4.23 -1.70
CA PRO A 68 -3.81 4.47 -2.97
C PRO A 68 -3.23 3.65 -4.12
N ILE A 69 -1.91 3.53 -4.22
CA ILE A 69 -1.24 2.75 -5.28
C ILE A 69 -1.50 1.25 -5.08
N ALA A 70 -1.46 0.76 -3.84
CA ALA A 70 -1.81 -0.63 -3.54
C ALA A 70 -3.27 -0.95 -3.87
N LEU A 71 -4.20 -0.02 -3.62
CA LEU A 71 -5.60 -0.16 -4.01
C LEU A 71 -5.78 -0.25 -5.52
N VAL A 72 -5.05 0.57 -6.31
CA VAL A 72 -5.04 0.44 -7.77
C VAL A 72 -4.58 -0.96 -8.19
N TYR A 73 -3.56 -1.52 -7.54
CA TYR A 73 -3.09 -2.87 -7.84
C TYR A 73 -4.17 -3.93 -7.60
N LEU A 74 -4.90 -3.80 -6.49
CA LEU A 74 -5.98 -4.73 -6.13
C LEU A 74 -7.13 -4.66 -7.15
N ARG A 75 -7.56 -3.45 -7.53
CA ARG A 75 -8.68 -3.24 -8.45
C ARG A 75 -8.35 -3.54 -9.92
N TRP A 76 -7.21 -3.04 -10.39
CA TRP A 76 -6.89 -2.97 -11.83
C TRP A 76 -5.62 -3.74 -12.22
N GLY A 77 -4.84 -4.19 -11.24
CA GLY A 77 -3.65 -5.02 -11.45
C GLY A 77 -2.35 -4.26 -11.68
N TYR A 78 -1.31 -5.03 -12.04
CA TYR A 78 0.07 -4.57 -11.99
C TYR A 78 0.34 -3.37 -12.91
N ARG A 79 -0.20 -3.38 -14.14
CA ARG A 79 0.03 -2.31 -15.12
C ARG A 79 -0.50 -0.98 -14.62
N ALA A 80 -1.74 -1.00 -14.14
CA ALA A 80 -2.41 0.16 -13.59
C ALA A 80 -1.69 0.72 -12.36
N ALA A 81 -1.19 -0.14 -11.48
CA ALA A 81 -0.46 0.28 -10.29
C ALA A 81 0.87 0.96 -10.62
N TRP A 82 1.64 0.40 -11.56
CA TRP A 82 2.88 1.03 -12.04
C TRP A 82 2.62 2.36 -12.73
N MET A 83 1.58 2.44 -13.57
CA MET A 83 1.16 3.70 -14.19
C MET A 83 0.75 4.73 -13.14
N SER A 84 -0.02 4.34 -12.12
CA SER A 84 -0.42 5.23 -11.02
C SER A 84 0.77 5.73 -10.18
N ALA A 85 1.74 4.86 -9.90
CA ALA A 85 2.98 5.24 -9.24
C ALA A 85 3.79 6.23 -10.08
N LEU A 86 3.95 5.98 -11.38
CA LEU A 86 4.66 6.88 -12.28
C LEU A 86 3.95 8.23 -12.42
N VAL A 87 2.64 8.23 -12.62
CA VAL A 87 1.84 9.45 -12.75
C VAL A 87 1.89 10.27 -11.47
N SER A 88 1.82 9.65 -10.29
CA SER A 88 1.95 10.38 -9.02
C SER A 88 3.36 10.97 -8.84
N GLY A 89 4.41 10.23 -9.22
CA GLY A 89 5.78 10.75 -9.25
C GLY A 89 5.95 11.94 -10.21
N LEU A 90 5.40 11.85 -11.42
CA LEU A 90 5.44 12.94 -12.42
C LEU A 90 4.66 14.16 -11.95
N LEU A 91 3.46 13.97 -11.39
CA LEU A 91 2.64 15.05 -10.85
C LEU A 91 3.40 15.78 -9.73
N LEU A 92 3.96 15.06 -8.78
CA LEU A 92 4.79 15.64 -7.73
C LEU A 92 6.04 16.32 -8.28
N SER A 93 6.63 15.81 -9.36
CA SER A 93 7.79 16.43 -10.00
C SER A 93 7.44 17.81 -10.55
N VAL A 94 6.27 17.97 -11.15
CA VAL A 94 5.77 19.26 -11.65
C VAL A 94 5.42 20.21 -10.50
N LEU A 95 4.82 19.70 -9.42
CA LEU A 95 4.34 20.53 -8.32
C LEU A 95 5.44 20.97 -7.33
N MET A 96 6.42 20.11 -7.05
CA MET A 96 7.44 20.33 -6.00
C MET A 96 8.89 20.31 -6.51
N GLY A 97 9.08 19.95 -7.77
CA GLY A 97 10.40 19.71 -8.35
C GLY A 97 10.82 18.23 -8.31
N PRO A 98 11.66 17.79 -9.26
CA PRO A 98 12.12 16.40 -9.37
C PRO A 98 12.79 15.82 -8.12
N PRO A 99 13.62 16.57 -7.36
CA PRO A 99 14.28 15.98 -6.19
C PRO A 99 13.32 15.58 -5.08
N ARG A 100 12.18 16.27 -4.93
CA ARG A 100 11.18 15.91 -3.92
C ARG A 100 10.27 14.78 -4.37
N SER A 101 9.96 14.70 -5.67
CA SER A 101 9.11 13.63 -6.19
C SER A 101 9.80 12.26 -6.12
N ILE A 102 11.11 12.19 -6.41
CA ILE A 102 11.83 10.92 -6.34
C ILE A 102 11.97 10.40 -4.90
N GLN A 103 12.00 11.29 -3.91
CA GLN A 103 11.94 10.95 -2.48
C GLN A 103 10.60 10.33 -2.06
N TYR A 104 9.53 10.57 -2.82
CA TYR A 104 8.25 9.87 -2.65
C TYR A 104 8.22 8.58 -3.45
N PHE A 105 8.51 8.67 -4.75
CA PHE A 105 8.31 7.60 -5.72
C PHE A 105 9.10 6.35 -5.33
N MET A 106 10.37 6.53 -4.98
CA MET A 106 11.28 5.43 -4.70
C MET A 106 10.86 4.63 -3.45
N PRO A 107 10.66 5.23 -2.26
CA PRO A 107 10.22 4.47 -1.09
C PRO A 107 8.73 4.09 -1.14
N PHE A 108 7.82 5.02 -1.46
CA PHE A 108 6.39 4.80 -1.25
C PHE A 108 5.65 4.36 -2.52
N GLY A 109 6.06 4.86 -3.69
CA GLY A 109 5.51 4.43 -4.97
C GLY A 109 5.78 2.94 -5.23
N LEU A 110 7.03 2.53 -5.09
CA LEU A 110 7.43 1.12 -5.20
C LEU A 110 6.79 0.25 -4.12
N LEU A 111 6.72 0.75 -2.88
CA LEU A 111 6.12 0.02 -1.77
C LEU A 111 4.62 -0.22 -1.97
N GLY A 112 3.88 0.76 -2.53
CA GLY A 112 2.47 0.58 -2.88
C GLY A 112 2.26 -0.55 -3.89
N VAL A 113 3.12 -0.64 -4.91
CA VAL A 113 3.06 -1.74 -5.89
C VAL A 113 3.42 -3.08 -5.24
N LEU A 114 4.46 -3.13 -4.41
CA LEU A 114 4.89 -4.34 -3.70
C LEU A 114 3.80 -4.86 -2.75
N LEU A 115 3.20 -3.98 -1.94
CA LEU A 115 2.11 -4.32 -1.03
C LEU A 115 0.88 -4.77 -1.79
N GLY A 116 0.51 -4.06 -2.86
CA GLY A 116 -0.58 -4.47 -3.76
C GLY A 116 -0.37 -5.89 -4.32
N ALA A 117 0.85 -6.22 -4.74
CA ALA A 117 1.20 -7.56 -5.21
C ALA A 117 1.10 -8.62 -4.10
N CYS A 118 1.59 -8.33 -2.91
CA CYS A 118 1.53 -9.24 -1.76
C CYS A 118 0.08 -9.49 -1.31
N TRP A 119 -0.73 -8.44 -1.21
CA TRP A 119 -2.12 -8.54 -0.79
C TRP A 119 -2.99 -9.24 -1.83
N ARG A 120 -2.78 -8.99 -3.13
CA ARG A 120 -3.48 -9.72 -4.20
C ARG A 120 -3.18 -11.22 -4.18
N ARG A 121 -1.95 -11.60 -3.81
CA ARG A 121 -1.52 -13.02 -3.70
C ARG A 121 -1.92 -13.67 -2.38
N ARG A 122 -2.64 -12.94 -1.52
CA ARG A 122 -3.03 -13.37 -0.17
C ARG A 122 -1.85 -13.79 0.71
N THR A 123 -0.70 -13.16 0.52
CA THR A 123 0.52 -13.47 1.29
C THR A 123 0.34 -13.14 2.78
N ASN A 124 0.93 -13.96 3.66
CA ASN A 124 0.94 -13.69 5.10
C ASN A 124 1.60 -12.34 5.42
N TRP A 125 1.08 -11.63 6.42
CA TRP A 125 1.58 -10.33 6.88
C TRP A 125 3.07 -10.37 7.22
N ALA A 126 3.57 -11.45 7.82
CA ALA A 126 5.00 -11.58 8.13
C ALA A 126 5.89 -11.43 6.88
N VAL A 127 5.48 -12.05 5.76
CA VAL A 127 6.25 -12.02 4.51
C VAL A 127 6.09 -10.67 3.80
N SER A 128 4.89 -10.08 3.78
CA SER A 128 4.69 -8.75 3.19
C SER A 128 5.41 -7.65 3.98
N ILE A 129 5.43 -7.75 5.32
CA ILE A 129 6.20 -6.84 6.19
C ILE A 129 7.70 -7.06 5.98
N ALA A 130 8.19 -8.30 5.90
CA ALA A 130 9.60 -8.58 5.65
C ALA A 130 10.07 -7.98 4.31
N LEU A 131 9.37 -8.30 3.21
CA LEU A 131 9.70 -7.76 1.87
C LEU A 131 9.54 -6.24 1.82
N GLY A 132 8.47 -5.72 2.40
CA GLY A 132 8.24 -4.28 2.50
C GLY A 132 9.33 -3.58 3.31
N SER A 133 9.82 -4.19 4.39
CA SER A 133 10.82 -3.59 5.28
C SER A 133 12.18 -3.53 4.62
N LEU A 134 12.51 -4.53 3.79
CA LEU A 134 13.71 -4.51 2.96
C LEU A 134 13.63 -3.36 1.94
N LEU A 135 12.53 -3.24 1.22
CA LEU A 135 12.31 -2.15 0.27
C LEU A 135 12.30 -0.78 0.96
N GLY A 136 11.65 -0.67 2.11
CA GLY A 136 11.57 0.54 2.92
C GLY A 136 12.93 0.95 3.48
N THR A 137 13.77 -0.01 3.86
CA THR A 137 15.16 0.25 4.29
C THR A 137 15.99 0.77 3.12
N ILE A 138 15.91 0.12 1.95
CA ILE A 138 16.57 0.61 0.72
C ILE A 138 16.09 2.02 0.39
N GLY A 139 14.78 2.27 0.51
CA GLY A 139 14.20 3.58 0.26
C GLY A 139 14.56 4.67 1.27
N PHE A 140 14.71 4.29 2.54
CA PHE A 140 15.25 5.17 3.57
C PHE A 140 16.67 5.60 3.21
N PHE A 141 17.56 4.65 2.91
CA PHE A 141 18.94 4.95 2.56
C PHE A 141 19.01 5.78 1.28
N PHE A 142 18.28 5.44 0.24
CA PHE A 142 18.24 6.25 -0.98
C PHE A 142 17.84 7.69 -0.68
N ARG A 143 16.76 7.91 0.08
CA ARG A 143 16.34 9.26 0.47
C ARG A 143 17.39 9.95 1.32
N PHE A 144 17.99 9.23 2.27
CA PHE A 144 19.01 9.75 3.16
C PHE A 144 20.25 10.22 2.39
N TRP A 145 20.78 9.40 1.49
CA TRP A 145 21.90 9.74 0.62
C TRP A 145 21.56 10.85 -0.37
N LEU A 146 20.36 10.82 -0.95
CA LEU A 146 19.91 11.88 -1.84
C LEU A 146 19.90 13.22 -1.10
N VAL A 147 19.32 13.29 0.10
CA VAL A 147 19.30 14.50 0.92
C VAL A 147 20.73 14.91 1.31
N SER A 148 21.60 13.97 1.68
CA SER A 148 23.02 14.24 1.97
C SER A 148 23.73 14.92 0.78
N ILE A 149 23.54 14.42 -0.44
CA ILE A 149 24.08 15.03 -1.66
C ILE A 149 23.50 16.43 -1.90
N LEU A 150 22.18 16.60 -1.71
CA LEU A 150 21.52 17.89 -1.92
C LEU A 150 21.97 18.96 -0.91
N LEU A 151 22.26 18.56 0.33
CA LEU A 151 22.76 19.47 1.37
C LEU A 151 24.26 19.74 1.22
N GLY A 152 25.00 18.86 0.53
CA GLY A 152 26.46 18.92 0.46
C GLY A 152 27.14 18.50 1.78
N GLU A 153 26.39 17.84 2.67
CA GLU A 153 26.86 17.40 3.99
C GLU A 153 26.78 15.87 4.11
N ASP A 154 27.73 15.28 4.81
CA ASP A 154 27.69 13.85 5.12
C ASP A 154 26.76 13.57 6.32
N LEU A 155 25.48 13.32 6.02
CA LEU A 155 24.47 13.00 7.04
C LEU A 155 24.79 11.70 7.79
N TRP A 156 25.57 10.80 7.21
CA TRP A 156 25.93 9.53 7.83
C TRP A 156 26.77 9.76 9.09
N VAL A 157 27.71 10.71 9.07
CA VAL A 157 28.53 11.06 10.23
C VAL A 157 27.66 11.55 11.39
N TYR A 158 26.68 12.40 11.10
CA TYR A 158 25.75 12.88 12.12
C TYR A 158 24.92 11.73 12.71
N LEU A 159 24.40 10.84 11.86
CA LEU A 159 23.61 9.69 12.31
C LEU A 159 24.45 8.77 13.21
N ILE A 160 25.68 8.44 12.81
CA ILE A 160 26.58 7.60 13.61
C ILE A 160 26.94 8.28 14.93
N THR A 161 27.16 9.60 14.94
CA THR A 161 27.44 10.35 16.17
C THR A 161 26.26 10.25 17.15
N GLN A 162 25.02 10.43 16.67
CA GLN A 162 23.82 10.30 17.50
C GLN A 162 23.64 8.88 18.04
N VAL A 163 23.86 7.86 17.21
CA VAL A 163 23.78 6.45 17.65
C VAL A 163 24.87 6.12 18.66
N THR A 164 26.08 6.69 18.50
CA THR A 164 27.19 6.52 19.45
C THR A 164 26.82 7.08 20.82
N GLN A 165 26.33 8.32 20.86
CA GLN A 165 25.90 8.97 22.11
C GLN A 165 24.79 8.18 22.82
N LEU A 166 23.83 7.65 22.05
CA LEU A 166 22.78 6.79 22.58
C LEU A 166 23.34 5.47 23.14
N ALA A 167 24.26 4.82 22.42
CA ALA A 167 24.89 3.58 22.86
C ALA A 167 25.72 3.78 24.13
N GLU A 168 26.53 4.84 24.21
CA GLU A 168 27.30 5.21 25.39
C GLU A 168 26.38 5.47 26.60
N TRP A 169 25.29 6.20 26.39
CA TRP A 169 24.30 6.44 27.44
C TRP A 169 23.69 5.14 27.98
N ILE A 170 23.36 4.18 27.11
CA ILE A 170 22.86 2.86 27.50
C ILE A 170 23.94 2.08 28.28
N PHE A 171 25.19 2.09 27.81
CA PHE A 171 26.28 1.38 28.47
C PHE A 171 26.52 1.92 29.88
N LEU A 172 26.53 3.24 30.05
CA LEU A 172 26.64 3.88 31.36
C LEU A 172 25.48 3.47 32.29
N LYS A 173 24.25 3.41 31.77
CA LYS A 173 23.08 2.95 32.55
C LYS A 173 23.17 1.49 32.98
N LEU A 174 23.81 0.65 32.17
CA LEU A 174 24.03 -0.76 32.47
C LEU A 174 25.29 -1.02 33.30
N GLY A 175 26.07 0.01 33.63
CA GLY A 175 27.34 -0.13 34.35
C GLY A 175 28.46 -0.76 33.51
N LEU A 176 28.31 -0.77 32.18
CA LEU A 176 29.30 -1.31 31.26
C LEU A 176 30.40 -0.26 31.01
N LEU A 177 31.60 -0.51 31.54
CA LEU A 177 32.79 0.35 31.36
C LEU A 177 33.48 0.14 29.99
N ALA A 178 32.80 -0.46 29.03
CA ALA A 178 33.33 -0.73 27.70
C ALA A 178 32.96 0.39 26.72
N THR A 179 33.88 0.76 25.83
CA THR A 179 33.57 1.68 24.73
C THR A 179 32.89 0.92 23.59
N PRO A 180 31.74 1.39 23.06
CA PRO A 180 31.08 0.71 21.95
C PRO A 180 31.97 0.71 20.70
N SER A 181 32.13 -0.45 20.07
CA SER A 181 32.92 -0.58 18.84
C SER A 181 32.19 0.01 17.63
N VAL A 182 32.94 0.43 16.61
CA VAL A 182 32.37 1.00 15.37
C VAL A 182 31.40 0.04 14.69
N LEU A 183 31.73 -1.25 14.65
CA LEU A 183 30.87 -2.29 14.08
C LEU A 183 29.53 -2.38 14.84
N LEU A 184 29.57 -2.34 16.17
CA LEU A 184 28.36 -2.37 16.99
C LEU A 184 27.48 -1.15 16.73
N ILE A 185 28.08 0.05 16.64
CA ILE A 185 27.35 1.29 16.37
C ILE A 185 26.67 1.24 14.99
N GLN A 186 27.38 0.76 13.96
CA GLN A 186 26.80 0.58 12.62
C GLN A 186 25.67 -0.46 12.60
N ALA A 187 25.82 -1.56 13.35
CA ALA A 187 24.78 -2.58 13.49
C ALA A 187 23.54 -2.01 14.21
N ILE A 188 23.73 -1.22 15.27
CA ILE A 188 22.63 -0.54 15.98
C ILE A 188 21.92 0.44 15.04
N ALA A 189 22.67 1.25 14.28
CA ALA A 189 22.12 2.19 13.32
C ALA A 189 21.22 1.49 12.28
N LEU A 190 21.73 0.39 11.69
CA LEU A 190 20.95 -0.42 10.74
C LEU A 190 19.72 -1.04 11.41
N ALA A 191 19.86 -1.57 12.63
CA ALA A 191 18.77 -2.18 13.38
C ALA A 191 17.66 -1.17 13.70
N ILE A 192 18.01 0.08 14.06
CA ILE A 192 17.05 1.16 14.30
C ILE A 192 16.26 1.47 13.02
N VAL A 193 16.93 1.57 11.87
CA VAL A 193 16.26 1.82 10.58
C VAL A 193 15.33 0.67 10.21
N LEU A 194 15.77 -0.57 10.38
CA LEU A 194 14.99 -1.76 10.08
C LEU A 194 13.76 -1.87 11.00
N LEU A 195 13.95 -1.68 12.31
CA LEU A 195 12.88 -1.70 13.30
C LEU A 195 11.83 -0.64 13.01
N ASN A 196 12.25 0.59 12.68
CA ASN A 196 11.35 1.67 12.30
C ASN A 196 10.50 1.27 11.08
N ASN A 197 11.12 0.68 10.05
CA ASN A 197 10.38 0.21 8.87
C ASN A 197 9.39 -0.92 9.18
N ILE A 198 9.74 -1.86 10.06
CA ILE A 198 8.84 -2.92 10.51
C ILE A 198 7.62 -2.33 11.22
N ILE A 199 7.85 -1.40 12.16
CA ILE A 199 6.78 -0.71 12.90
C ILE A 199 5.89 0.07 11.92
N TYR A 200 6.49 0.83 11.01
CA TYR A 200 5.76 1.58 9.98
C TYR A 200 4.86 0.66 9.16
N LEU A 201 5.39 -0.45 8.64
CA LEU A 201 4.62 -1.37 7.81
C LEU A 201 3.54 -2.11 8.57
N PHE A 202 3.79 -2.44 9.84
CA PHE A 202 2.78 -3.04 10.69
C PHE A 202 1.57 -2.09 10.84
N VAL A 203 1.83 -0.80 11.10
CA VAL A 203 0.78 0.22 11.17
C VAL A 203 0.07 0.42 9.82
N VAL A 204 0.81 0.40 8.70
CA VAL A 204 0.23 0.43 7.35
C VAL A 204 -0.71 -0.74 7.10
N HIS A 205 -0.36 -1.95 7.51
CA HIS A 205 -1.22 -3.12 7.34
C HIS A 205 -2.51 -3.00 8.15
N ILE A 206 -2.44 -2.52 9.41
CA ILE A 206 -3.63 -2.27 10.22
C ILE A 206 -4.54 -1.23 9.55
N ALA A 207 -3.99 -0.08 9.15
CA ALA A 207 -4.77 0.98 8.53
C ALA A 207 -5.36 0.55 7.17
N ALA A 208 -4.57 -0.15 6.36
CA ALA A 208 -5.01 -0.68 5.08
C ALA A 208 -6.10 -1.74 5.25
N TRP A 209 -6.00 -2.59 6.27
CA TRP A 209 -7.04 -3.58 6.57
C TRP A 209 -8.39 -2.91 6.84
N PHE A 210 -8.44 -1.97 7.78
CA PHE A 210 -9.68 -1.23 8.07
C PHE A 210 -10.20 -0.42 6.87
N LEU A 211 -9.32 0.24 6.14
CA LEU A 211 -9.73 1.09 5.01
C LEU A 211 -10.19 0.27 3.81
N LEU A 212 -9.46 -0.79 3.45
CA LEU A 212 -9.73 -1.55 2.24
C LEU A 212 -10.91 -2.52 2.40
N ASP A 213 -11.15 -3.03 3.60
CA ASP A 213 -12.37 -3.80 3.91
C ASP A 213 -13.62 -2.92 3.70
N ARG A 214 -13.59 -1.66 4.16
CA ARG A 214 -14.67 -0.68 3.91
C ARG A 214 -14.85 -0.33 2.43
N LEU A 215 -13.79 -0.45 1.63
CA LEU A 215 -13.82 -0.21 0.19
C LEU A 215 -14.14 -1.47 -0.64
N GLY A 216 -14.51 -2.58 0.01
CA GLY A 216 -14.85 -3.84 -0.66
C GLY A 216 -13.66 -4.55 -1.31
N ASN A 217 -12.43 -4.23 -0.90
CA ASN A 217 -11.19 -4.80 -1.44
C ASN A 217 -10.42 -5.54 -0.32
N PRO A 218 -10.96 -6.65 0.22
CA PRO A 218 -10.43 -7.25 1.44
C PRO A 218 -9.02 -7.81 1.25
N ILE A 219 -8.12 -7.45 2.16
CA ILE A 219 -6.74 -7.91 2.18
C ILE A 219 -6.58 -9.14 3.09
N PRO A 220 -5.40 -9.78 3.16
CA PRO A 220 -5.18 -10.90 4.09
C PRO A 220 -5.50 -10.51 5.53
N ARG A 221 -6.18 -11.42 6.25
CA ARG A 221 -6.55 -11.20 7.65
C ARG A 221 -5.28 -11.01 8.52
N PRO A 222 -5.34 -10.15 9.55
CA PRO A 222 -4.23 -9.96 10.47
C PRO A 222 -3.92 -11.22 11.29
N PRO A 223 -2.75 -11.33 11.92
CA PRO A 223 -2.43 -12.40 12.87
C PRO A 223 -3.46 -12.50 14.00
N THR A 224 -3.70 -13.71 14.53
CA THR A 224 -4.72 -13.96 15.56
C THR A 224 -4.59 -13.06 16.79
N TRP A 225 -3.36 -12.80 17.25
CA TRP A 225 -3.13 -11.91 18.40
C TRP A 225 -3.56 -10.47 18.15
N VAL A 226 -3.49 -9.99 16.90
CA VAL A 226 -3.98 -8.65 16.51
C VAL A 226 -5.50 -8.61 16.51
N GLN A 227 -6.15 -9.67 16.01
CA GLN A 227 -7.63 -9.77 16.00
C GLN A 227 -8.18 -9.75 17.42
N VAL A 228 -7.55 -10.51 18.32
CA VAL A 228 -7.91 -10.57 19.75
C VAL A 228 -7.71 -9.22 20.44
N MET A 229 -6.63 -8.50 20.14
CA MET A 229 -6.41 -7.17 20.74
C MET A 229 -7.37 -6.09 20.23
N LEU A 230 -7.97 -6.28 19.06
CA LEU A 230 -8.88 -5.32 18.43
C LEU A 230 -10.36 -5.70 18.61
N ASP A 231 -10.67 -6.71 19.45
CA ASP A 231 -12.02 -7.26 19.65
C ASP A 231 -12.78 -7.46 18.34
N TYR A 232 -12.08 -7.92 17.31
CA TYR A 232 -12.66 -8.07 15.98
C TYR A 232 -13.33 -9.44 15.85
N GLU A 233 -14.63 -9.48 16.09
CA GLU A 233 -15.48 -10.63 15.74
C GLU A 233 -15.67 -10.64 14.22
N GLY A 234 -14.96 -11.54 13.55
CA GLY A 234 -15.13 -11.74 12.11
C GLY A 234 -16.47 -12.42 11.82
N GLU A 235 -17.38 -11.70 11.18
CA GLU A 235 -18.50 -12.29 10.44
C GLU A 235 -18.01 -13.06 9.19
#